data_AF-A0A2E0R905-F1
#
_entry.id   AF-A0A2E0R905-F1
#
_cell.length_a   1.000
_cell.length_b   1.000
_cell.length_c   1.000
_cell.angle_alpha   90.00
_cell.angle_beta   90.00
_cell.angle_gamma   90.00
#
_symmetry.space_group_name_H-M   'P 1'
#
loop_
_entity.id
_entity.type
_entity.pdbx_description
1 polymer ?
#
loop_
_entity_poly.entity_id
_entity_poly.type
_entity_poly.pdbx_seq_one_letter_code
_entity_poly.pdbx_strand_id
1 'polypeptide(L)'
;MYDYDDSIEKINNLMKETLDEAVDLVHGTRAKDYGNVLINHAAIAQGWNVITKNAFETHGKITPAHVALMMDWVKSCRLLTTLDHKDSWVDKGGYTAIGSALSRVQDK
;
A
#
# COMPACT_ATOMS: atom_id res chain seq x y z
N MET A 1 36.56 4.46 -22.16
CA MET A 1 35.41 3.57 -22.40
C MET A 1 34.98 3.11 -21.02
N TYR A 2 33.79 3.52 -20.54
CA TYR A 2 33.31 3.05 -19.23
C TYR A 2 33.09 1.54 -19.33
N ASP A 3 33.62 0.79 -18.38
CA ASP A 3 33.40 -0.65 -18.30
C ASP A 3 31.97 -0.91 -17.80
N TYR A 4 31.07 -1.02 -18.77
CA TYR A 4 29.64 -1.17 -18.53
C TYR A 4 29.31 -2.59 -18.03
N ASP A 5 30.19 -3.57 -18.25
CA ASP A 5 29.91 -4.98 -17.97
C ASP A 5 29.92 -5.25 -16.45
N ASP A 6 30.96 -4.76 -15.76
CA ASP A 6 31.04 -4.78 -14.28
C ASP A 6 29.87 -4.04 -13.62
N SER A 7 29.37 -2.98 -14.26
CA SER A 7 28.24 -2.20 -13.76
C SER A 7 26.91 -2.95 -13.90
N ILE A 8 26.73 -3.70 -14.99
CA ILE A 8 25.53 -4.50 -15.24
C ILE A 8 25.49 -5.72 -14.32
N GLU A 9 26.62 -6.40 -14.10
CA GLU A 9 26.69 -7.51 -13.15
C GLU A 9 26.33 -7.05 -11.73
N LYS A 10 26.88 -5.91 -11.29
CA LYS A 10 26.54 -5.32 -9.99
C LYS A 10 25.05 -4.99 -9.87
N ILE A 11 24.45 -4.40 -10.91
CA ILE A 11 23.01 -4.08 -10.92
C ILE A 11 22.17 -5.36 -10.82
N ASN A 12 22.53 -6.40 -11.58
CA ASN A 12 21.84 -7.69 -11.55
C ASN A 12 21.91 -8.34 -10.16
N ASN A 13 23.06 -8.27 -9.49
CA ASN A 13 23.22 -8.80 -8.14
C ASN A 13 22.37 -8.02 -7.12
N LEU A 14 22.35 -6.69 -7.17
CA LEU A 14 21.50 -5.87 -6.29
C LEU A 14 19.99 -6.11 -6.52
N MET A 15 19.58 -6.31 -7.78
CA MET A 15 18.20 -6.69 -8.09
C MET A 15 17.85 -8.06 -7.49
N LYS A 16 18.76 -9.03 -7.62
CA LYS A 16 18.58 -10.36 -7.05
C LYS A 16 18.48 -10.32 -5.52
N GLU A 17 19.37 -9.60 -4.85
CA GLU A 17 19.33 -9.40 -3.40
C GLU A 17 17.98 -8.81 -2.95
N THR A 18 17.49 -7.78 -3.65
CA THR A 18 16.17 -7.20 -3.37
C THR A 18 15.03 -8.20 -3.54
N LEU A 19 15.10 -9.06 -4.56
CA LEU A 19 14.10 -10.10 -4.79
C LEU A 19 14.16 -11.21 -3.74
N ASP A 20 15.36 -11.64 -3.34
CA ASP A 20 15.56 -12.64 -2.30
C ASP A 20 15.04 -12.12 -0.94
N GLU A 21 15.33 -10.86 -0.59
CA GLU A 21 14.75 -10.19 0.57
C GLU A 21 13.21 -10.10 0.47
N ALA A 22 12.67 -9.80 -0.71
CA ALA A 22 11.23 -9.75 -0.91
C ALA A 22 10.58 -11.13 -0.69
N VAL A 23 11.19 -12.20 -1.19
CA VAL A 23 10.76 -13.59 -0.98
C VAL A 23 10.72 -13.90 0.51
N ASP A 24 11.78 -13.59 1.25
CA ASP A 24 11.83 -13.80 2.70
C ASP A 24 10.79 -12.98 3.45
N LEU A 25 10.52 -11.74 3.02
CA LEU A 25 9.49 -10.90 3.64
C LEU A 25 8.07 -11.39 3.38
N VAL A 26 7.78 -11.96 2.20
CA VAL A 26 6.43 -12.48 1.88
C VAL A 26 6.20 -13.90 2.39
N HIS A 27 7.25 -14.68 2.65
CA HIS A 27 7.17 -16.05 3.19
C HIS A 27 7.53 -16.18 4.69
N GLY A 28 8.26 -15.22 5.25
CA GLY A 28 8.73 -15.20 6.63
C GLY A 28 7.72 -14.67 7.64
N THR A 29 8.20 -14.11 8.76
CA THR A 29 7.41 -13.72 9.95
C THR A 29 6.20 -12.83 9.61
N ARG A 30 6.29 -11.97 8.59
CA ARG A 30 5.18 -11.12 8.13
C ARG A 30 3.98 -11.90 7.58
N ALA A 31 4.18 -13.09 7.01
CA ALA A 31 3.06 -13.96 6.61
C ALA A 31 2.28 -14.49 7.82
N LYS A 32 2.93 -14.60 8.99
CA LYS A 32 2.27 -14.91 10.26
C LYS A 32 1.61 -13.67 10.87
N ASP A 33 2.26 -12.51 10.79
CA ASP A 33 1.82 -11.28 11.48
C ASP A 33 0.66 -10.55 10.77
N TYR A 34 0.49 -10.68 9.45
CA TYR A 34 -0.60 -10.03 8.69
C TYR A 34 -1.75 -10.97 8.31
N GLY A 35 -1.74 -12.21 8.83
CA GLY A 35 -2.67 -13.27 8.44
C GLY A 35 -2.42 -13.78 7.02
N ASN A 36 -3.20 -14.78 6.61
CA ASN A 36 -3.13 -15.33 5.26
C ASN A 36 -3.25 -14.20 4.23
N VAL A 37 -2.27 -14.09 3.31
CA VAL A 37 -2.22 -13.09 2.24
C VAL A 37 -3.56 -12.95 1.51
N LEU A 38 -4.26 -14.06 1.28
CA LEU A 38 -5.57 -14.09 0.67
C LEU A 38 -6.63 -13.36 1.51
N ILE A 39 -6.64 -13.55 2.83
CA ILE A 39 -7.59 -12.90 3.75
C ILE A 39 -7.36 -11.39 3.77
N ASN A 40 -6.10 -10.95 3.89
CA ASN A 40 -5.78 -9.53 3.90
C ASN A 40 -6.17 -8.85 2.58
N HIS A 41 -5.79 -9.45 1.43
CA HIS A 41 -6.14 -8.89 0.12
C HIS A 41 -7.65 -8.95 -0.16
N ALA A 42 -8.37 -9.96 0.34
CA ALA A 42 -9.83 -10.00 0.26
C ALA A 42 -10.48 -8.87 1.05
N ALA A 43 -9.99 -8.57 2.26
CA ALA A 43 -10.48 -7.44 3.06
C ALA A 43 -10.18 -6.08 2.39
N ILE A 44 -9.01 -5.93 1.78
CA ILE A 44 -8.66 -4.73 1.00
C ILE A 44 -9.62 -4.55 -0.17
N ALA A 45 -9.85 -5.63 -0.94
CA ALA A 45 -10.74 -5.61 -2.10
C ALA A 45 -12.18 -5.20 -1.72
N GLN A 46 -12.68 -5.64 -0.56
CA GLN A 46 -14.00 -5.25 -0.07
C GLN A 46 -14.13 -3.73 0.08
N GLY A 47 -13.18 -3.09 0.79
CA GLY A 47 -13.23 -1.64 0.98
C GLY A 47 -13.00 -0.86 -0.30
N TRP A 48 -12.07 -1.31 -1.15
CA TRP A 48 -11.82 -0.66 -2.43
C TRP A 48 -13.03 -0.70 -3.34
N ASN A 49 -13.76 -1.82 -3.41
CA ASN A 49 -15.01 -1.90 -4.17
C ASN A 49 -16.08 -0.92 -3.66
N VAL A 50 -16.19 -0.72 -2.34
CA VAL A 50 -17.09 0.29 -1.77
C VAL A 50 -16.69 1.70 -2.21
N ILE A 51 -15.39 2.03 -2.12
CA ILE A 51 -14.87 3.35 -2.48
C ILE A 51 -15.02 3.61 -3.98
N THR A 52 -14.61 2.68 -4.83
CA THR A 52 -14.65 2.85 -6.29
C THR A 52 -16.08 2.93 -6.81
N LYS A 53 -16.99 2.09 -6.31
CA LYS A 53 -18.41 2.17 -6.64
C LYS A 53 -18.96 3.56 -6.35
N ASN A 54 -18.75 4.07 -5.14
CA ASN A 54 -19.19 5.43 -4.78
C ASN A 54 -18.50 6.48 -5.66
N ALA A 55 -17.20 6.36 -5.93
CA ALA A 55 -16.45 7.30 -6.76
C ALA A 55 -17.03 7.41 -8.17
N PHE A 56 -17.35 6.30 -8.82
CA PHE A 56 -17.96 6.30 -10.15
C PHE A 56 -19.40 6.82 -10.12
N GLU A 57 -20.19 6.47 -9.10
CA GLU A 57 -21.57 6.96 -8.95
C GLU A 57 -21.65 8.48 -8.71
N THR A 58 -20.68 9.05 -7.98
CA THR A 58 -20.73 10.46 -7.54
C THR A 58 -19.84 11.40 -8.37
N HIS A 59 -18.72 10.91 -8.91
CA HIS A 59 -17.73 11.73 -9.62
C HIS A 59 -17.44 11.25 -11.04
N GLY A 60 -17.94 10.07 -11.44
CA GLY A 60 -17.67 9.46 -12.74
C GLY A 60 -16.23 8.96 -12.94
N LYS A 61 -15.36 9.10 -11.92
CA LYS A 61 -13.95 8.69 -11.93
C LYS A 61 -13.40 8.53 -10.51
N ILE A 62 -12.31 7.79 -10.39
CA ILE A 62 -11.48 7.80 -9.19
C ILE A 62 -10.71 9.12 -9.14
N THR A 63 -10.70 9.77 -7.98
CA THR A 63 -9.99 11.03 -7.75
C THR A 63 -8.86 10.83 -6.72
N PRO A 64 -7.89 11.75 -6.61
CA PRO A 64 -6.82 11.63 -5.62
C PRO A 64 -7.33 11.45 -4.17
N ALA A 65 -8.45 12.10 -3.81
CA ALA A 65 -9.07 11.92 -2.50
C ALA A 65 -9.58 10.48 -2.28
N HIS A 66 -10.15 9.84 -3.31
CA HIS A 66 -10.53 8.43 -3.25
C HIS A 66 -9.32 7.52 -3.08
N VAL A 67 -8.21 7.80 -3.77
CA VAL A 67 -6.96 7.05 -3.60
C VAL A 67 -6.44 7.15 -2.17
N ALA A 68 -6.52 8.34 -1.54
CA ALA A 68 -6.15 8.49 -0.13
C ALA A 68 -7.00 7.60 0.79
N LEU A 69 -8.32 7.51 0.56
CA LEU A 69 -9.21 6.59 1.28
C LEU A 69 -8.83 5.12 1.03
N MET A 70 -8.48 4.77 -0.20
CA MET A 70 -8.05 3.41 -0.56
C MET A 70 -6.76 3.03 0.19
N MET A 71 -5.81 3.95 0.32
CA MET A 71 -4.56 3.73 1.06
C MET A 71 -4.77 3.67 2.57
N ASP A 72 -5.67 4.50 3.12
CA ASP A 72 -6.10 4.41 4.53
C ASP A 72 -6.73 3.03 4.83
N TRP A 73 -7.53 2.50 3.90
CA TRP A 73 -8.12 1.17 4.03
C TRP A 73 -7.07 0.06 4.06
N VAL A 74 -6.05 0.12 3.18
CA VAL A 74 -4.93 -0.84 3.21
C VAL A 74 -4.24 -0.84 4.57
N LYS A 75 -3.98 0.34 5.15
CA LYS A 75 -3.39 0.47 6.49
C LYS A 75 -4.33 -0.08 7.57
N SER A 76 -5.63 0.17 7.44
CA SER A 76 -6.65 -0.37 8.35
C SER A 76 -6.67 -1.90 8.33
N CYS A 77 -6.65 -2.54 7.16
CA CYS A 77 -6.61 -4.00 7.04
C CYS A 77 -5.34 -4.60 7.67
N ARG A 78 -4.18 -3.95 7.51
CA ARG A 78 -2.93 -4.37 8.15
C ARG A 78 -2.97 -4.22 9.67
N LEU A 79 -3.58 -3.15 10.18
CA LEU A 79 -3.73 -2.90 11.62
C LEU A 79 -4.61 -3.93 12.33
N LEU A 80 -5.57 -4.55 11.63
CA LEU A 80 -6.45 -5.56 12.23
C LEU A 80 -5.69 -6.74 12.84
N THR A 81 -4.48 -7.03 12.37
CA THR A 81 -3.66 -8.13 12.89
C THR A 81 -2.61 -7.66 13.90
N THR A 82 -2.41 -6.35 14.06
CA THR A 82 -1.39 -5.73 14.93
C THR A 82 -1.94 -4.45 15.58
N LEU A 83 -3.07 -4.55 16.28
CA LEU A 83 -3.82 -3.38 16.80
C LEU A 83 -3.03 -2.56 17.83
N ASP A 84 -2.08 -3.17 18.52
CA ASP A 84 -1.20 -2.57 19.53
C ASP A 84 0.03 -1.87 18.92
N HIS A 85 0.23 -1.98 17.60
CA HIS A 85 1.37 -1.38 16.92
C HIS A 85 1.16 0.13 16.68
N LYS A 86 1.59 0.95 17.65
CA LYS A 86 1.38 2.42 17.69
C LYS A 86 1.80 3.15 16.40
N ASP A 87 2.93 2.78 15.80
CA ASP A 87 3.43 3.43 14.58
C ASP A 87 2.47 3.26 13.40
N SER A 88 1.75 2.14 13.35
CA SER A 88 0.75 1.88 12.31
C SER A 88 -0.49 2.78 12.44
N TRP A 89 -0.83 3.25 13.63
CA TRP A 89 -1.88 4.26 13.84
C TRP A 89 -1.45 5.66 13.41
N VAL A 90 -0.19 6.02 13.66
CA VAL A 90 0.38 7.31 13.21
C VAL A 90 0.44 7.35 11.68
N ASP A 91 0.92 6.28 11.05
CA ASP A 91 0.92 6.10 9.59
C ASP A 91 -0.47 6.34 8.99
N LYS A 92 -1.50 5.77 9.61
CA LYS A 92 -2.91 5.93 9.19
C LYS A 92 -3.35 7.40 9.23
N GLY A 93 -2.97 8.12 10.29
CA GLY A 93 -3.23 9.55 10.42
C GLY A 93 -2.64 10.37 9.25
N GLY A 94 -1.46 9.99 8.75
CA GLY A 94 -0.83 10.63 7.59
C GLY A 94 -1.67 10.52 6.30
N TYR A 95 -2.17 9.32 5.98
CA TYR A 95 -3.03 9.12 4.80
C TYR A 95 -4.37 9.84 4.92
N THR A 96 -4.97 9.83 6.12
CA THR A 96 -6.20 10.59 6.40
C THR A 96 -6.00 12.10 6.19
N ALA A 97 -4.89 12.65 6.66
CA ALA A 97 -4.56 14.07 6.47
C ALA A 97 -4.39 14.43 4.99
N ILE A 98 -3.70 13.58 4.21
CA ILE A 98 -3.54 13.74 2.76
C ILE A 98 -4.91 13.73 2.06
N GLY A 99 -5.79 12.79 2.41
CA GLY A 99 -7.14 12.72 1.83
C GLY A 99 -7.97 13.98 2.08
N SER A 100 -7.95 14.47 3.32
CA SER A 100 -8.61 15.73 3.71
C SER A 100 -8.09 16.95 2.95
N ALA A 101 -6.78 17.00 2.68
CA ALA A 101 -6.20 18.08 1.88
C ALA A 101 -6.65 17.97 0.41
N LEU A 102 -6.57 16.77 -0.19
CA LEU A 102 -6.88 16.54 -1.60
C LEU A 102 -8.37 16.73 -1.93
N SER A 103 -9.28 16.47 -0.98
CA SER A 103 -10.71 16.71 -1.20
C SER A 103 -11.01 18.19 -1.41
N ARG A 104 -10.25 19.10 -0.78
CA ARG A 104 -10.45 20.55 -0.84
C ARG A 104 -9.79 21.21 -2.06
N VAL A 105 -8.90 20.49 -2.74
CA VAL A 105 -8.22 20.98 -3.95
C VAL A 105 -9.06 20.73 -5.21
N GLN A 106 -9.97 19.75 -5.18
CA GLN A 106 -10.86 19.43 -6.30
C GLN A 106 -12.03 20.41 -6.46
N ASP A 107 -12.30 21.24 -5.45
CA ASP A 107 -13.38 22.25 -5.45
C ASP A 107 -12.96 23.59 -6.10
N LYS A 108 -11.88 23.61 -6.91
CA LYS A 108 -11.45 24.76 -7.73
C LYS A 108 -11.35 24.36 -9.20
#